data_AF-A0A3P7RIN2-F1
#
_entry.id   AF-A0A3P7RIN2-F1
#
_cell.length_a   1.000
_cell.length_b   1.000
_cell.length_c   1.000
_cell.angle_alpha   90.00
_cell.angle_beta   90.00
_cell.angle_gamma   90.00
#
_symmetry.space_group_name_H-M   'P 1'
#
loop_
_entity.id
_entity.type
_entity.pdbx_description
1 polymer ?
#
loop_
_entity_poly.entity_id
_entity_poly.type
_entity_poly.pdbx_seq_one_letter_code
_entity_poly.pdbx_strand_id
1 'polypeptide(L)' 'MAVVGDFNLEWDDGEQHVIPVAEIDIHPKFEQREAFDFDVALLRLSQPVNYSYAVQP' A
#
# COMPACT_ATOMS: atom_id res chain seq x y z
N MET A 1 -2.80 -7.73 -1.85
CA MET A 1 -2.23 -7.67 -0.48
C MET A 1 -1.16 -6.59 -0.48
N ALA A 2 -0.92 -5.94 0.66
CA ALA A 2 0.16 -4.98 0.87
C ALA A 2 1.13 -5.54 1.90
N VAL A 3 2.42 -5.27 1.72
CA VAL A 3 3.49 -5.59 2.68
C VAL A 3 4.08 -4.27 3.13
N VAL A 4 4.20 -4.08 4.44
CA VAL A 4 4.72 -2.85 5.07
C VAL A 4 5.72 -3.21 6.17
N GLY A 5 6.59 -2.26 6.52
CA GLY A 5 7.65 -2.49 7.51
C GLY A 5 8.79 -3.38 7.01
N ASP A 6 8.89 -3.54 5.68
CA ASP A 6 9.90 -4.40 5.06
C ASP A 6 11.14 -3.59 4.67
N PHE A 7 12.32 -4.07 5.07
CA PHE A 7 13.59 -3.50 4.65
C PHE A 7 14.23 -4.30 3.49
N ASN A 8 14.15 -5.63 3.53
CA ASN A 8 14.72 -6.51 2.53
C ASN A 8 13.68 -7.49 1.99
N LEU A 9 13.24 -7.24 0.76
CA LEU A 9 12.19 -8.02 0.08
C LEU A 9 12.53 -9.51 -0.13
N GLU A 10 13.79 -9.91 0.05
CA GLU A 10 14.22 -11.30 -0.11
C GLU A 10 14.20 -12.08 1.22
N TRP A 11 14.28 -11.41 2.37
CA TRP A 11 14.47 -12.05 3.68
C TRP A 11 13.45 -11.57 4.71
N ASP A 12 12.96 -12.49 5.53
CA ASP A 12 12.09 -12.17 6.66
C ASP A 12 12.95 -11.70 7.86
N ASP A 13 12.83 -10.42 8.21
CA ASP A 13 13.49 -9.79 9.36
C ASP A 13 12.58 -9.70 10.60
N GLY A 14 11.33 -10.18 10.47
CA GLY A 14 10.33 -10.18 11.53
C GLY A 14 9.58 -8.86 11.70
N GLU A 15 9.86 -7.83 10.90
CA GLU A 15 9.18 -6.53 10.96
C GLU A 15 8.06 -6.39 9.90
N GLN A 16 8.01 -7.31 8.94
CA GLN A 16 7.04 -7.28 7.84
C GLN A 16 5.62 -7.62 8.29
N HIS A 17 4.67 -6.77 7.88
CA HIS A 17 3.25 -7.01 8.06
C HIS A 17 2.57 -7.21 6.70
N VAL A 18 2.01 -8.40 6.46
CA VAL A 18 1.23 -8.70 5.27
C VAL A 18 -0.26 -8.48 5.55
N ILE A 19 -0.86 -7.51 4.87
CA ILE A 19 -2.25 -7.11 5.08
C ILE A 19 -3.04 -7.20 3.77
N PRO A 20 -4.18 -7.92 3.72
CA PRO A 20 -5.05 -7.88 2.55
C PRO A 20 -5.57 -6.47 2.28
N VAL A 21 -5.65 -6.09 1.00
CA VAL A 21 -6.28 -4.84 0.56
C VAL A 21 -7.78 -5.13 0.43
N ALA A 22 -8.61 -4.36 1.12
CA ALA A 22 -10.07 -4.49 1.07
C ALA A 22 -10.67 -3.74 -0.12
N GLU A 23 -10.10 -2.58 -0.49
CA GLU A 23 -10.65 -1.72 -1.52
C GLU A 23 -9.54 -0.92 -2.22
N ILE A 24 -9.79 -0.62 -3.49
CA ILE A 24 -8.91 0.19 -4.35
C ILE A 24 -9.77 1.30 -4.95
N ASP A 25 -9.52 2.52 -4.51
CA ASP A 25 -10.20 3.72 -5.02
C ASP A 25 -9.28 4.46 -5.98
N ILE A 26 -9.47 4.22 -7.28
CA ILE A 26 -8.73 4.90 -8.35
C ILE A 26 -9.21 6.34 -8.46
N HIS A 27 -8.30 7.29 -8.64
CA HIS A 27 -8.68 8.69 -8.82
C HIS A 27 -9.67 8.85 -10.00
N PRO A 28 -10.81 9.53 -9.81
CA PRO A 28 -11.90 9.56 -10.80
C PRO A 28 -11.54 10.24 -12.13
N LYS A 29 -10.47 11.06 -12.13
CA LYS A 29 -9.92 11.71 -13.32
C LYS A 29 -8.70 11.01 -13.90
N PHE A 30 -8.34 9.83 -13.38
CA PHE A 30 -7.32 9.02 -14.06
C PHE A 30 -7.90 8.59 -15.41
N GLU A 31 -7.59 9.36 -16.45
CA GLU A 31 -8.06 9.14 -17.80
C GLU A 31 -7.02 8.32 -18.57
N GLN A 32 -7.45 7.27 -19.27
CA GLN A 32 -6.54 6.44 -20.08
C GLN A 32 -5.90 7.18 -21.28
N ARG A 33 -6.33 8.42 -21.56
CA ARG A 33 -5.98 9.16 -22.79
C ARG A 33 -4.81 10.11 -22.63
N GLU A 34 -4.64 10.69 -21.45
CA GLU A 34 -3.48 11.51 -21.12
C GLU A 34 -2.55 10.67 -20.23
N ALA A 35 -1.36 10.37 -20.73
CA ALA A 35 -0.46 9.48 -20.04
C ALA A 35 -0.08 10.06 -18.66
N PHE A 36 -0.44 9.32 -17.61
CA PHE A 36 -0.12 9.58 -16.20
C PHE A 36 -0.79 10.80 -15.55
N ASP A 37 -1.79 11.43 -16.19
CA ASP A 37 -2.57 12.46 -15.50
C ASP A 37 -3.43 11.81 -14.40
N PHE A 38 -3.43 12.41 -13.22
CA PHE A 38 -4.04 11.86 -12.00
C PHE A 38 -3.68 10.39 -11.70
N ASP A 39 -2.43 9.97 -11.95
CA ASP A 39 -1.94 8.61 -11.67
C ASP A 39 -1.75 8.37 -10.15
N VAL A 40 -2.86 8.23 -9.45
CA VAL A 40 -2.93 7.98 -8.01
C VAL A 40 -4.17 7.17 -7.65
N ALA A 41 -4.06 6.33 -6.63
CA ALA A 41 -5.17 5.59 -6.05
C ALA A 41 -4.99 5.49 -4.52
N LEU A 42 -6.11 5.30 -3.80
CA LEU A 42 -6.10 4.97 -2.38
C LEU A 42 -6.33 3.46 -2.21
N LEU A 43 -5.54 2.85 -1.33
CA LEU A 43 -5.72 1.46 -0.93
C LEU A 43 -6.25 1.41 0.50
N ARG A 44 -7.45 0.86 0.70
CA ARG A 44 -7.97 0.60 2.04
C ARG A 44 -7.51 -0.78 2.50
N LEU A 45 -6.75 -0.82 3.58
CA LEU A 45 -6.35 -2.09 4.20
C LEU A 45 -7.56 -2.76 4.86
N SER A 46 -7.62 -4.08 4.80
CA SER A 46 -8.69 -4.89 5.42
C SER A 46 -8.75 -4.79 6.95
N GLN A 47 -7.62 -4.43 7.56
CA GLN A 47 -7.49 -4.13 8.98
C GLN A 47 -6.44 -3.04 9.17
N PRO A 48 -6.51 -2.26 10.27
CA PRO A 48 -5.46 -1.31 10.62
C PRO A 48 -4.09 -1.99 10.72
N VAL A 49 -3.04 -1.28 10.34
CA VAL A 49 -1.67 -1.72 10.60
C VAL A 49 -1.27 -1.32 12.02
N ASN A 50 -0.51 -2.19 12.69
CA ASN A 50 0.13 -1.85 13.95
C ASN A 50 1.35 -0.96 13.68
N TYR A 51 1.39 0.23 14.26
CA TYR A 51 2.58 1.06 14.20
C TYR A 51 3.72 0.48 15.02
N SER A 52 4.93 0.66 14.53
CA SER A 52 6.17 0.15 15.11
C SER A 52 7.31 1.09 14.72
N TYR A 53 8.54 0.76 15.11
CA TYR A 53 9.70 1.49 14.60
C TYR A 53 9.78 1.46 13.05
N ALA A 54 9.40 0.33 12.44
CA ALA A 54 9.43 0.12 10.99
C ALA A 54 8.16 0.59 10.25
N VAL A 55 7.06 0.84 10.96
CA VAL A 55 5.78 1.26 10.36
C VAL A 55 5.28 2.55 11.00
N GLN A 56 5.34 3.64 10.23
CA GLN A 56 4.87 4.98 10.61
C GLN A 56 4.13 5.64 9.42
N PRO A 57 3.18 6.56 9.68
CA PRO A 57 2.55 7.39 8.63
C PRO A 57 3.51 8.38 7.96
#